data_AF-A0A8S1X8N7-F1
#
_entry.id   AF-A0A8S1X8N7-F1
#
_cell.length_a   1.000
_cell.length_b   1.000
_cell.length_c   1.000
_cell.angle_alpha   90.00
_cell.angle_beta   90.00
_cell.angle_gamma   90.00
#
_symmetry.space_group_name_H-M   'P 1'
#
loop_
_entity.id
_entity.type
_entity.pdbx_description
1 polymer ?
#
loop_
_entity_poly.entity_id
_entity_poly.type
_entity_poly.pdbx_seq_one_letter_code
_entity_poly.pdbx_strand_id
1 'polypeptide(L)'
;MSNKLHSPLGHGRTNKILVTAALAKVQVELVDTQVNENTIKELLKLNPFGKVPVMETPEGSIFESNAILRYLARHSQGLYGTSQFQQGLVDQWLDATTNELETEAIVIVLQVLGYVPVNQAQQKNSLASIAHTLSIVNTQLGKTKFITGETLTVADIALAQVSTFIFTFILGEEERNKYPQLLKWLSEVNSLPEWREFYGRPRFLKNAFPYPVEEKKEKKQEQKQEKPKEQPKQKEQPKQQEQPKPKAQEEDDDQPKKKEVNPLDLLPPSTFNIDDYKRIFFAEKDIQKNMETLFSTVDLNGWSLWFVKYNKSENEGKKLILTNNLMKGFINQRLDQNFRKYAFGIHGVYGDEPNLELRGAWLWRGTEVPKEWKDHVAYDYHQFIKVDVNNAEQKQLFVDYWVKQEEDTSVVEGLTARSLIYFR
;
A
#
# COMPACT_ATOMS: atom_id res chain seq x y z
N MET A 1 -10.87 -39.39 0.95
CA MET A 1 -9.87 -38.32 0.81
C MET A 1 -10.36 -37.11 1.60
N SER A 2 -9.49 -36.38 2.28
CA SER A 2 -9.85 -35.09 2.89
C SER A 2 -10.00 -34.01 1.81
N ASN A 3 -10.79 -32.96 2.07
CA ASN A 3 -10.85 -31.82 1.15
C ASN A 3 -9.51 -31.07 1.21
N LYS A 4 -8.88 -30.84 0.06
CA LYS A 4 -7.60 -30.12 -0.03
C LYS A 4 -7.75 -28.88 -0.89
N LEU A 5 -7.38 -27.72 -0.37
CA LEU A 5 -7.41 -26.45 -1.07
C LEU A 5 -6.01 -26.08 -1.54
N HIS A 6 -5.79 -26.07 -2.85
CA HIS A 6 -4.57 -25.56 -3.46
C HIS A 6 -4.68 -24.06 -3.68
N SER A 7 -3.97 -23.29 -2.87
CA SER A 7 -3.97 -21.83 -2.98
C SER A 7 -2.83 -21.21 -2.16
N PRO A 8 -2.33 -20.02 -2.53
CA PRO A 8 -1.31 -19.31 -1.74
C PRO A 8 -1.82 -18.96 -0.34
N LEU A 9 -0.99 -19.19 0.68
CA LEU A 9 -1.28 -18.75 2.05
C LEU A 9 -1.45 -17.22 2.11
N GLY A 10 -2.48 -16.75 2.82
CA GLY A 10 -2.74 -15.32 3.04
C GLY A 10 -3.38 -14.57 1.87
N HIS A 11 -3.68 -15.25 0.76
CA HIS A 11 -4.37 -14.64 -0.37
C HIS A 11 -5.87 -14.46 -0.06
N GLY A 12 -6.47 -13.32 -0.44
CA GLY A 12 -7.85 -12.97 -0.07
C GLY A 12 -8.89 -14.02 -0.52
N ARG A 13 -8.76 -14.54 -1.74
CA ARG A 13 -9.65 -15.62 -2.22
C ARG A 13 -9.50 -16.94 -1.43
N THR A 14 -8.32 -17.20 -0.88
CA THR A 14 -8.05 -18.38 -0.05
C THR A 14 -8.73 -18.21 1.30
N ASN A 15 -8.54 -17.04 1.93
CA ASN A 15 -9.08 -16.77 3.24
C ASN A 15 -10.62 -16.78 3.24
N LYS A 16 -11.30 -16.25 2.20
CA LYS A 16 -12.78 -16.34 2.14
C LYS A 16 -13.28 -17.79 2.08
N ILE A 17 -12.52 -18.68 1.44
CA ILE A 17 -12.83 -20.11 1.38
C ILE A 17 -12.66 -20.75 2.75
N LEU A 18 -11.54 -20.48 3.43
CA LEU A 18 -11.26 -21.04 4.77
C LEU A 18 -12.25 -20.55 5.83
N VAL A 19 -12.62 -19.26 5.80
CA VAL A 19 -13.70 -18.71 6.65
C VAL A 19 -14.99 -19.47 6.41
N THR A 20 -15.35 -19.72 5.15
CA THR A 20 -16.58 -20.44 4.81
C THR A 20 -16.53 -21.90 5.24
N ALA A 21 -15.38 -22.55 5.09
CA ALA A 21 -15.18 -23.92 5.58
C ALA A 21 -15.37 -24.01 7.10
N ALA A 22 -14.79 -23.06 7.85
CA ALA A 22 -14.95 -22.98 9.30
C ALA A 22 -16.42 -22.75 9.72
N LEU A 23 -17.09 -21.78 9.10
CA LEU A 23 -18.52 -21.51 9.35
C LEU A 23 -19.42 -22.71 8.99
N ALA A 24 -19.09 -23.42 7.91
CA ALA A 24 -19.81 -24.62 7.49
C ALA A 24 -19.40 -25.88 8.26
N LYS A 25 -18.40 -25.79 9.14
CA LYS A 25 -17.82 -26.93 9.89
C LYS A 25 -17.30 -28.04 8.98
N VAL A 26 -16.76 -27.68 7.82
CA VAL A 26 -16.13 -28.59 6.87
C VAL A 26 -14.62 -28.51 7.04
N GLN A 27 -13.96 -29.65 7.26
CA GLN A 27 -12.50 -29.68 7.30
C GLN A 27 -11.92 -29.51 5.89
N VAL A 28 -11.01 -28.56 5.75
CA VAL A 28 -10.26 -28.27 4.53
C VAL A 28 -8.79 -28.11 4.90
N GLU A 29 -7.94 -28.92 4.27
CA GLU A 29 -6.48 -28.82 4.38
C GLU A 29 -5.98 -27.80 3.34
N LEU A 30 -5.31 -26.73 3.79
CA LEU A 30 -4.66 -25.80 2.87
C LEU A 30 -3.30 -26.37 2.42
N VAL A 31 -3.17 -26.57 1.12
CA VAL A 31 -1.88 -26.86 0.46
C VAL A 31 -1.36 -25.56 -0.13
N ASP A 32 -0.39 -24.93 0.54
CA ASP A 32 0.20 -23.66 0.11
C ASP A 32 0.84 -23.80 -1.29
N THR A 33 0.12 -23.32 -2.29
CA THR A 33 0.45 -23.52 -3.70
C THR A 33 0.69 -22.17 -4.35
N GLN A 34 1.97 -21.80 -4.47
CA GLN A 34 2.42 -20.62 -5.21
C GLN A 34 2.39 -20.90 -6.72
N VAL A 35 1.88 -19.97 -7.52
CA VAL A 35 1.78 -20.16 -8.98
C VAL A 35 3.12 -19.86 -9.66
N ASN A 36 3.69 -20.88 -10.31
CA ASN A 36 4.89 -20.81 -11.12
C ASN A 36 4.83 -21.88 -12.24
N GLU A 37 5.81 -21.93 -13.13
CA GLU A 37 5.82 -22.85 -14.27
C GLU A 37 5.69 -24.33 -13.88
N ASN A 38 6.25 -24.73 -12.72
CA ASN A 38 6.18 -26.10 -12.23
C ASN A 38 4.81 -26.41 -11.63
N THR A 39 4.26 -25.53 -10.79
CA THR A 39 2.96 -25.75 -10.15
C THR A 39 1.80 -25.64 -11.12
N ILE A 40 1.93 -24.87 -12.21
CA ILE A 40 0.92 -24.82 -13.28
C ILE A 40 0.68 -26.19 -13.90
N LYS A 41 1.72 -27.02 -14.10
CA LYS A 41 1.58 -28.37 -14.66
C LYS A 41 0.75 -29.29 -13.77
N GLU A 42 0.91 -29.17 -12.45
CA GLU A 42 0.11 -29.91 -11.48
C GLU A 42 -1.31 -29.36 -11.39
N LEU A 43 -1.47 -28.02 -11.39
CA LEU A 43 -2.78 -27.38 -11.38
C LEU A 43 -3.62 -27.71 -12.62
N LEU A 44 -2.99 -27.88 -13.79
CA LEU A 44 -3.69 -28.30 -15.02
C LEU A 44 -4.32 -29.70 -14.92
N LYS A 45 -3.85 -30.55 -13.99
CA LYS A 45 -4.49 -31.84 -13.69
C LYS A 45 -5.74 -31.66 -12.81
N LEU A 46 -5.81 -30.57 -12.06
CA LEU A 46 -6.90 -30.27 -11.11
C LEU A 46 -7.95 -29.33 -11.71
N ASN A 47 -7.56 -28.41 -12.60
CA ASN A 47 -8.47 -27.52 -13.30
C ASN A 47 -7.92 -27.12 -14.67
N PRO A 48 -8.78 -26.95 -15.68
CA PRO A 48 -8.35 -26.69 -17.06
C PRO A 48 -7.69 -25.32 -17.26
N PHE A 49 -7.77 -24.42 -16.28
CA PHE A 49 -7.21 -23.07 -16.36
C PHE A 49 -5.80 -22.96 -15.76
N GLY A 50 -5.31 -23.98 -15.06
CA GLY A 50 -4.03 -23.94 -14.35
C GLY A 50 -3.98 -22.84 -13.29
N LYS A 51 -5.13 -22.51 -12.68
CA LYS A 51 -5.27 -21.40 -11.72
C LYS A 51 -5.58 -21.90 -10.31
N VAL A 52 -5.39 -20.99 -9.35
CA VAL A 52 -5.82 -21.13 -7.96
C VAL A 52 -6.89 -20.08 -7.64
N PRO A 53 -7.80 -20.32 -6.68
CA PRO A 53 -7.93 -21.54 -5.89
C PRO A 53 -8.57 -22.71 -6.66
N VAL A 54 -8.16 -23.93 -6.32
CA VAL A 54 -8.83 -25.18 -6.69
C VAL A 54 -8.89 -26.10 -5.46
N MET A 55 -10.03 -26.76 -5.25
CA MET A 55 -10.23 -27.67 -4.13
C MET A 55 -10.44 -29.09 -4.64
N GLU A 56 -9.61 -30.02 -4.18
CA GLU A 56 -9.84 -31.45 -4.35
C GLU A 56 -10.85 -31.95 -3.33
N THR A 57 -11.83 -32.73 -3.79
CA THR A 57 -12.81 -33.44 -2.96
C THR A 57 -12.76 -34.93 -3.28
N PRO A 58 -13.39 -35.81 -2.47
CA PRO A 58 -13.52 -37.24 -2.81
C PRO A 58 -14.15 -37.51 -4.19
N GLU A 59 -14.96 -36.58 -4.70
CA GLU A 59 -15.73 -36.72 -5.95
C GLU A 59 -15.01 -36.10 -7.16
N GLY A 60 -13.94 -35.34 -6.92
CA GLY A 60 -13.21 -34.61 -7.94
C GLY A 60 -12.89 -33.17 -7.53
N SER A 61 -12.27 -32.43 -8.45
CA SER A 61 -11.83 -31.05 -8.21
C SER A 61 -12.92 -30.03 -8.51
N ILE A 62 -13.01 -29.00 -7.67
CA ILE A 62 -13.86 -27.82 -7.84
C ILE A 62 -12.95 -26.59 -7.92
N PHE A 63 -13.02 -25.86 -9.02
CA PHE A 63 -12.28 -24.61 -9.22
C PHE A 63 -13.26 -23.43 -9.30
N GLU A 64 -12.72 -22.20 -9.30
CA GLU A 64 -13.41 -20.94 -9.02
C GLU A 64 -13.78 -20.72 -7.57
N SER A 65 -13.31 -19.61 -7.01
CA SER A 65 -13.45 -19.33 -5.58
C SER A 65 -14.91 -19.31 -5.11
N ASN A 66 -15.84 -18.70 -5.88
CA ASN A 66 -17.25 -18.66 -5.52
C ASN A 66 -17.94 -20.02 -5.69
N ALA A 67 -17.50 -20.88 -6.63
CA ALA A 67 -18.02 -22.24 -6.73
C ALA A 67 -17.63 -23.07 -5.50
N ILE A 68 -16.39 -22.94 -5.05
CA ILE A 68 -15.91 -23.56 -3.81
C ILE A 68 -16.70 -23.05 -2.59
N LEU A 69 -16.97 -21.74 -2.49
CA LEU A 69 -17.83 -21.17 -1.44
C LEU A 69 -19.21 -21.84 -1.39
N ARG A 70 -19.88 -21.92 -2.55
CA ARG A 70 -21.21 -22.54 -2.67
C ARG A 70 -21.18 -24.01 -2.27
N TYR A 71 -20.16 -24.77 -2.70
CA TYR A 71 -20.00 -26.17 -2.32
C TYR A 71 -19.88 -26.34 -0.81
N LEU A 72 -19.00 -25.57 -0.16
CA LEU A 72 -18.82 -25.62 1.29
C LEU A 72 -20.09 -25.20 2.03
N ALA A 73 -20.73 -24.11 1.60
CA ALA A 73 -21.94 -23.59 2.24
C ALA A 73 -23.14 -24.55 2.19
N ARG A 74 -23.22 -25.43 1.19
CA ARG A 74 -24.26 -26.48 1.12
C ARG A 74 -24.15 -27.54 2.21
N HIS A 75 -23.02 -27.62 2.91
CA HIS A 75 -22.87 -28.51 4.08
C HIS A 75 -23.46 -27.90 5.36
N SER A 76 -23.89 -26.63 5.33
CA SER A 76 -24.52 -25.97 6.46
C SER A 76 -25.99 -25.60 6.17
N GLN A 77 -26.77 -25.40 7.22
CA GLN A 77 -28.12 -24.87 7.10
C GLN A 77 -28.05 -23.34 7.05
N GLY A 78 -28.23 -22.77 5.85
CA GLY A 78 -28.51 -21.34 5.67
C GLY A 78 -27.38 -20.48 5.10
N LEU A 79 -26.10 -20.91 5.11
CA LEU A 79 -25.02 -20.09 4.52
C LEU A 79 -25.16 -19.89 3.00
N TYR A 80 -25.97 -20.71 2.34
CA TYR A 80 -26.34 -20.57 0.93
C TYR A 80 -27.83 -20.21 0.75
N GLY A 81 -28.53 -19.77 1.80
CA GLY A 81 -29.98 -19.55 1.78
C GLY A 81 -30.79 -20.84 1.95
N THR A 82 -32.02 -20.71 2.46
CA THR A 82 -32.89 -21.85 2.80
C THR A 82 -34.01 -22.11 1.80
N SER A 83 -34.20 -21.21 0.82
CA SER A 83 -35.15 -21.36 -0.28
C SER A 83 -34.47 -21.11 -1.62
N GLN A 84 -35.08 -21.60 -2.70
CA GLN A 84 -34.58 -21.35 -4.07
C GLN A 84 -34.45 -19.84 -4.36
N PHE A 85 -35.39 -19.04 -3.87
CA PHE A 85 -35.31 -17.59 -4.00
C PHE A 85 -34.11 -17.00 -3.25
N GLN A 86 -33.88 -17.42 -2.00
CA GLN A 86 -32.72 -16.95 -1.24
C GLN A 86 -31.39 -17.41 -1.86
N GLN A 87 -31.33 -18.64 -2.39
CA GLN A 87 -30.17 -19.13 -3.15
C GLN A 87 -29.89 -18.24 -4.37
N GLY A 88 -30.93 -17.85 -5.10
CA GLY A 88 -30.82 -16.90 -6.21
C GLY A 88 -30.30 -15.52 -5.78
N LEU A 89 -30.70 -15.02 -4.60
CA LEU A 89 -30.14 -13.78 -4.05
C LEU A 89 -28.67 -13.90 -3.67
N VAL A 90 -28.26 -15.06 -3.12
CA VAL A 90 -26.85 -15.34 -2.82
C VAL A 90 -26.03 -15.35 -4.11
N ASP A 91 -26.52 -16.02 -5.15
CA ASP A 91 -25.85 -16.06 -6.45
C ASP A 91 -25.72 -14.68 -7.07
N GLN A 92 -26.81 -13.90 -7.04
CA GLN A 92 -26.83 -12.51 -7.52
C GLN A 92 -25.71 -11.67 -6.90
N TRP A 93 -25.54 -11.74 -5.57
CA TRP A 93 -24.54 -10.91 -4.88
C TRP A 93 -23.11 -11.46 -4.97
N LEU A 94 -22.93 -12.77 -5.09
CA LEU A 94 -21.61 -13.36 -5.40
C LEU A 94 -21.11 -12.89 -6.77
N ASP A 95 -22.00 -12.91 -7.77
CA ASP A 95 -21.66 -12.54 -9.13
C ASP A 95 -21.49 -11.02 -9.26
N ALA A 96 -22.38 -10.22 -8.65
CA ALA A 96 -22.23 -8.77 -8.59
C ALA A 96 -20.92 -8.35 -7.90
N THR A 97 -20.56 -9.01 -6.79
CA THR A 97 -19.27 -8.74 -6.11
C THR A 97 -18.07 -9.00 -7.02
N THR A 98 -18.13 -10.05 -7.84
CA THR A 98 -17.02 -10.43 -8.72
C THR A 98 -16.91 -9.49 -9.92
N ASN A 99 -18.04 -9.23 -10.58
CA ASN A 99 -18.10 -8.51 -11.85
C ASN A 99 -18.02 -7.00 -11.65
N GLU A 100 -18.73 -6.45 -10.67
CA GLU A 100 -18.91 -5.00 -10.49
C GLU A 100 -17.91 -4.37 -9.51
N LEU A 101 -17.21 -5.20 -8.72
CA LEU A 101 -16.36 -4.72 -7.63
C LEU A 101 -14.94 -5.32 -7.67
N GLU A 102 -14.81 -6.65 -7.67
CA GLU A 102 -13.50 -7.30 -7.65
C GLU A 102 -12.70 -7.04 -8.92
N THR A 103 -13.36 -7.09 -10.09
CA THR A 103 -12.74 -6.82 -11.39
C THR A 103 -12.13 -5.41 -11.43
N GLU A 104 -12.88 -4.40 -11.01
CA GLU A 104 -12.41 -3.01 -10.96
C GLU A 104 -11.32 -2.79 -9.89
N ALA A 105 -11.44 -3.46 -8.75
CA ALA A 105 -10.43 -3.38 -7.69
C ALA A 105 -9.08 -3.94 -8.17
N ILE A 106 -9.06 -5.06 -8.88
CA ILE A 106 -7.82 -5.69 -9.36
C ILE A 106 -7.11 -4.81 -10.37
N VAL A 107 -7.84 -4.15 -11.27
CA VAL A 107 -7.28 -3.20 -12.24
C VAL A 107 -6.43 -2.14 -11.53
N ILE A 108 -6.94 -1.59 -10.43
CA ILE A 108 -6.23 -0.58 -9.64
C ILE A 108 -5.10 -1.21 -8.83
N VAL A 109 -5.36 -2.29 -8.09
CA VAL A 109 -4.39 -2.87 -7.15
C VAL A 109 -3.15 -3.42 -7.86
N LEU A 110 -3.26 -3.98 -9.06
CA LEU A 110 -2.08 -4.41 -9.82
C LEU A 110 -1.16 -3.23 -10.17
N GLN A 111 -1.72 -2.04 -10.40
CA GLN A 111 -0.95 -0.81 -10.62
C GLN A 111 -0.37 -0.28 -9.30
N VAL A 112 -1.15 -0.34 -8.21
CA VAL A 112 -0.69 0.06 -6.86
C VAL A 112 0.53 -0.76 -6.41
N LEU A 113 0.49 -2.06 -6.65
CA LEU A 113 1.54 -2.98 -6.26
C LEU A 113 2.70 -3.05 -7.28
N GLY A 114 2.63 -2.28 -8.37
CA GLY A 114 3.69 -2.21 -9.37
C GLY A 114 3.79 -3.45 -10.28
N TYR A 115 2.79 -4.32 -10.31
CA TYR A 115 2.75 -5.46 -11.23
C TYR A 115 2.50 -5.05 -12.68
N VAL A 116 1.81 -3.92 -12.88
CA VAL A 116 1.58 -3.33 -14.21
C VAL A 116 1.76 -1.80 -14.17
N PRO A 117 2.08 -1.15 -15.30
CA PRO A 117 2.24 0.31 -15.35
C PRO A 117 0.96 1.07 -14.96
N VAL A 118 1.12 2.25 -14.35
CA VAL A 118 0.00 3.13 -13.98
C VAL A 118 -0.68 3.72 -15.22
N ASN A 119 -1.99 3.53 -15.33
CA ASN A 119 -2.88 4.14 -16.30
C ASN A 119 -3.96 4.97 -15.57
N GLN A 120 -3.76 6.29 -15.53
CA GLN A 120 -4.60 7.21 -14.76
C GLN A 120 -6.05 7.27 -15.27
N ALA A 121 -6.27 7.20 -16.59
CA ALA A 121 -7.62 7.22 -17.16
C ALA A 121 -8.39 5.94 -16.77
N GLN A 122 -7.71 4.79 -16.82
CA GLN A 122 -8.29 3.53 -16.39
C GLN A 122 -8.60 3.53 -14.88
N GLN A 123 -7.68 4.01 -14.05
CA GLN A 123 -7.92 4.13 -12.60
C GLN A 123 -9.10 5.05 -12.29
N LYS A 124 -9.21 6.21 -12.96
CA LYS A 124 -10.34 7.14 -12.77
C LYS A 124 -11.68 6.45 -13.06
N ASN A 125 -11.76 5.69 -14.15
CA ASN A 125 -12.96 4.94 -14.51
C ASN A 125 -13.26 3.84 -13.48
N SER A 126 -12.28 3.03 -13.10
CA SER A 126 -12.45 1.97 -12.10
C SER A 126 -12.83 2.51 -10.73
N LEU A 127 -12.27 3.65 -10.30
CA LEU A 127 -12.66 4.32 -9.06
C LEU A 127 -14.11 4.79 -9.09
N ALA A 128 -14.57 5.34 -10.22
CA ALA A 128 -15.96 5.74 -10.40
C ALA A 128 -16.91 4.53 -10.34
N SER A 129 -16.57 3.42 -11.00
CA SER A 129 -17.32 2.17 -10.95
C SER A 129 -17.39 1.60 -9.52
N ILE A 130 -16.25 1.52 -8.83
CA ILE A 130 -16.20 1.10 -7.42
C ILE A 130 -17.09 1.99 -6.56
N ALA A 131 -16.97 3.32 -6.69
CA ALA A 131 -17.76 4.25 -5.90
C ALA A 131 -19.27 4.10 -6.13
N HIS A 132 -19.67 3.82 -7.38
CA HIS A 132 -21.06 3.53 -7.73
C HIS A 132 -21.55 2.24 -7.07
N THR A 133 -20.80 1.14 -7.23
CA THR A 133 -21.17 -0.17 -6.68
C THR A 133 -21.23 -0.14 -5.14
N LEU A 134 -20.27 0.51 -4.48
CA LEU A 134 -20.29 0.68 -3.02
C LEU A 134 -21.50 1.49 -2.53
N SER A 135 -21.97 2.45 -3.32
CA SER A 135 -23.20 3.21 -3.00
C SER A 135 -24.45 2.32 -3.04
N ILE A 136 -24.54 1.43 -4.04
CA ILE A 136 -25.62 0.43 -4.14
C ILE A 136 -25.58 -0.51 -2.94
N VAL A 137 -24.39 -1.06 -2.64
CA VAL A 137 -24.19 -1.96 -1.49
C VAL A 137 -24.56 -1.27 -0.18
N ASN A 138 -24.10 -0.04 0.05
CA ASN A 138 -24.43 0.72 1.25
C ASN A 138 -25.95 0.97 1.37
N THR A 139 -26.63 1.24 0.25
CA THR A 139 -28.09 1.40 0.22
C THR A 139 -28.80 0.10 0.56
N GLN A 140 -28.32 -1.04 0.04
CA GLN A 140 -28.89 -2.34 0.36
C GLN A 140 -28.71 -2.71 1.83
N LEU A 141 -27.51 -2.51 2.39
CA LEU A 141 -27.19 -2.75 3.80
C LEU A 141 -27.90 -1.76 4.75
N GLY A 142 -28.47 -0.67 4.23
CA GLY A 142 -29.40 0.17 4.98
C GLY A 142 -30.79 -0.42 5.13
N LYS A 143 -31.15 -1.44 4.33
CA LYS A 143 -32.46 -2.11 4.31
C LYS A 143 -32.45 -3.47 5.00
N THR A 144 -31.32 -4.16 4.95
CA THR A 144 -31.17 -5.54 5.45
C THR A 144 -29.95 -5.67 6.34
N LYS A 145 -30.01 -6.57 7.33
CA LYS A 145 -28.87 -6.81 8.23
C LYS A 145 -27.61 -7.29 7.49
N PHE A 146 -27.79 -8.24 6.57
CA PHE A 146 -26.78 -8.82 5.69
C PHE A 146 -27.16 -8.56 4.23
N ILE A 147 -26.26 -8.78 3.28
CA ILE A 147 -26.47 -8.34 1.89
C ILE A 147 -27.68 -9.02 1.21
N THR A 148 -28.02 -10.24 1.66
CA THR A 148 -29.16 -11.02 1.17
C THR A 148 -30.39 -11.03 2.10
N GLY A 149 -30.36 -10.36 3.25
CA GLY A 149 -31.47 -10.37 4.21
C GLY A 149 -31.03 -10.39 5.67
N GLU A 150 -31.67 -11.22 6.50
CA GLU A 150 -31.49 -11.22 7.97
C GLU A 150 -30.38 -12.16 8.47
N THR A 151 -29.91 -13.08 7.63
CA THR A 151 -28.90 -14.09 8.00
C THR A 151 -27.66 -13.98 7.14
N LEU A 152 -26.49 -14.22 7.76
CA LEU A 152 -25.20 -14.26 7.08
C LEU A 152 -25.17 -15.37 6.02
N THR A 153 -24.66 -15.04 4.83
CA THR A 153 -24.44 -16.02 3.75
C THR A 153 -23.04 -15.89 3.16
N VAL A 154 -22.67 -16.79 2.25
CA VAL A 154 -21.40 -16.68 1.50
C VAL A 154 -21.32 -15.43 0.61
N ALA A 155 -22.46 -14.81 0.26
CA ALA A 155 -22.45 -13.52 -0.41
C ALA A 155 -21.82 -12.44 0.47
N ASP A 156 -22.11 -12.46 1.78
CA ASP A 156 -21.50 -11.53 2.73
C ASP A 156 -19.99 -11.76 2.86
N ILE A 157 -19.56 -13.02 2.93
CA ILE A 157 -18.12 -13.37 3.05
C ILE A 157 -17.34 -12.90 1.82
N ALA A 158 -17.89 -13.11 0.61
CA ALA A 158 -17.27 -12.63 -0.62
C ALA A 158 -17.21 -11.10 -0.68
N LEU A 159 -18.32 -10.42 -0.37
CA LEU A 159 -18.38 -8.96 -0.36
C LEU A 159 -17.44 -8.35 0.69
N ALA A 160 -17.33 -8.96 1.87
CA ALA A 160 -16.47 -8.49 2.94
C ALA A 160 -15.00 -8.63 2.56
N GLN A 161 -14.66 -9.70 1.82
CA GLN A 161 -13.30 -9.93 1.32
C GLN A 161 -12.90 -8.83 0.33
N VAL A 162 -13.78 -8.51 -0.62
CA VAL A 162 -13.49 -7.48 -1.64
C VAL A 162 -13.53 -6.08 -1.04
N SER A 163 -14.45 -5.79 -0.12
CA SER A 163 -14.50 -4.51 0.59
C SER A 163 -13.25 -4.28 1.44
N THR A 164 -12.82 -5.30 2.18
CA THR A 164 -11.56 -5.27 2.95
C THR A 164 -10.36 -5.02 2.02
N PHE A 165 -10.33 -5.67 0.85
CA PHE A 165 -9.28 -5.48 -0.15
C PHE A 165 -9.25 -4.04 -0.68
N ILE A 166 -10.40 -3.48 -1.09
CA ILE A 166 -10.53 -2.09 -1.56
C ILE A 166 -10.10 -1.11 -0.46
N PHE A 167 -10.51 -1.33 0.78
CA PHE A 167 -10.21 -0.45 1.91
C PHE A 167 -8.76 -0.54 2.38
N THR A 168 -8.06 -1.64 2.04
CA THR A 168 -6.65 -1.85 2.35
C THR A 168 -5.72 -1.28 1.28
N PHE A 169 -6.16 -1.19 0.01
CA PHE A 169 -5.28 -0.84 -1.10
C PHE A 169 -5.71 0.34 -1.96
N ILE A 170 -6.98 0.77 -1.88
CA ILE A 170 -7.54 1.76 -2.82
C ILE A 170 -8.10 2.97 -2.08
N LEU A 171 -9.13 2.78 -1.26
CA LEU A 171 -9.90 3.89 -0.67
C LEU A 171 -9.40 4.23 0.73
N GLY A 172 -9.23 5.53 1.02
CA GLY A 172 -8.87 6.07 2.32
C GLY A 172 -10.06 6.28 3.24
N GLU A 173 -9.82 6.86 4.41
CA GLU A 173 -10.84 7.11 5.42
C GLU A 173 -11.94 8.05 4.91
N GLU A 174 -11.57 9.11 4.21
CA GLU A 174 -12.52 10.09 3.65
C GLU A 174 -13.50 9.43 2.67
N GLU A 175 -13.00 8.61 1.73
CA GLU A 175 -13.84 7.94 0.76
C GLU A 175 -14.72 6.87 1.41
N ARG A 176 -14.18 6.11 2.36
CA ARG A 176 -14.93 5.05 3.05
C ARG A 176 -16.05 5.59 3.92
N ASN A 177 -15.86 6.75 4.56
CA ASN A 177 -16.86 7.36 5.43
C ASN A 177 -18.14 7.78 4.68
N LYS A 178 -18.13 7.77 3.35
CA LYS A 178 -19.31 7.94 2.50
C LYS A 178 -20.29 6.75 2.58
N TYR A 179 -19.86 5.61 3.13
CA TYR A 179 -20.62 4.35 3.16
C TYR A 179 -20.83 3.82 4.59
N PRO A 180 -21.59 4.53 5.45
CA PRO A 180 -21.72 4.20 6.87
C PRO A 180 -22.36 2.84 7.15
N GLN A 181 -23.34 2.40 6.34
CA GLN A 181 -24.00 1.10 6.54
C GLN A 181 -23.06 -0.04 6.15
N LEU A 182 -22.33 0.14 5.05
CA LEU A 182 -21.27 -0.79 4.65
C LEU A 182 -20.19 -0.90 5.73
N LEU A 183 -19.72 0.22 6.30
CA LEU A 183 -18.71 0.20 7.36
C LEU A 183 -19.20 -0.52 8.62
N LYS A 184 -20.45 -0.28 9.02
CA LYS A 184 -21.07 -0.97 10.16
C LYS A 184 -21.15 -2.48 9.92
N TRP A 185 -21.71 -2.89 8.79
CA TRP A 185 -21.82 -4.30 8.41
C TRP A 185 -20.44 -4.97 8.29
N LEU A 186 -19.47 -4.29 7.68
CA LEU A 186 -18.12 -4.83 7.51
C LEU A 186 -17.42 -5.04 8.86
N SER A 187 -17.65 -4.13 9.82
CA SER A 187 -17.15 -4.30 11.19
C SER A 187 -17.75 -5.54 11.87
N GLU A 188 -19.06 -5.80 11.68
CA GLU A 188 -19.73 -6.99 12.20
C GLU A 188 -19.14 -8.27 11.58
N VAL A 189 -19.03 -8.36 10.25
CA VAL A 189 -18.46 -9.53 9.56
C VAL A 189 -16.99 -9.75 9.93
N ASN A 190 -16.18 -8.68 9.98
CA ASN A 190 -14.77 -8.77 10.33
C ASN A 190 -14.53 -9.11 11.81
N SER A 191 -15.58 -9.07 12.64
CA SER A 191 -15.52 -9.44 14.05
C SER A 191 -15.75 -10.93 14.30
N LEU A 192 -16.26 -11.67 13.31
CA LEU A 192 -16.49 -13.11 13.41
C LEU A 192 -15.19 -13.84 13.81
N PRO A 193 -15.24 -14.80 14.74
CA PRO A 193 -14.06 -15.58 15.13
C PRO A 193 -13.36 -16.23 13.93
N GLU A 194 -14.14 -16.88 13.06
CA GLU A 194 -13.67 -17.53 11.84
C GLU A 194 -13.02 -16.53 10.89
N TRP A 195 -13.57 -15.31 10.79
CA TRP A 195 -12.94 -14.25 10.01
C TRP A 195 -11.59 -13.85 10.57
N ARG A 196 -11.52 -13.60 11.89
CA ARG A 196 -10.28 -13.16 12.56
C ARG A 196 -9.19 -14.21 12.53
N GLU A 197 -9.54 -15.49 12.52
CA GLU A 197 -8.59 -16.59 12.40
C GLU A 197 -7.75 -16.47 11.11
N PHE A 198 -8.40 -16.20 9.96
CA PHE A 198 -7.73 -16.19 8.66
C PHE A 198 -7.29 -14.80 8.18
N TYR A 199 -8.04 -13.74 8.51
CA TYR A 199 -7.72 -12.37 8.09
C TYR A 199 -7.02 -11.54 9.17
N GLY A 200 -7.04 -11.98 10.43
CA GLY A 200 -6.61 -11.15 11.55
C GLY A 200 -7.47 -9.89 11.71
N ARG A 201 -6.85 -8.80 12.18
CA ARG A 201 -7.49 -7.48 12.23
C ARG A 201 -7.23 -6.73 10.92
N PRO A 202 -8.27 -6.35 10.15
CA PRO A 202 -8.11 -5.56 8.94
C PRO A 202 -7.37 -4.25 9.21
N ARG A 203 -6.44 -3.88 8.32
CA ARG A 203 -5.74 -2.59 8.35
C ARG A 203 -6.13 -1.78 7.13
N PHE A 204 -6.96 -0.76 7.32
CA PHE A 204 -7.43 0.08 6.23
C PHE A 204 -6.52 1.31 6.02
N LEU A 205 -6.47 1.80 4.79
CA LEU A 205 -5.69 2.99 4.45
C LEU A 205 -6.23 4.23 5.17
N LYS A 206 -5.35 5.15 5.58
CA LYS A 206 -5.83 6.46 6.03
C LYS A 206 -6.19 7.36 4.84
N ASN A 207 -5.37 7.35 3.79
CA ASN A 207 -5.53 8.15 2.57
C ASN A 207 -5.60 7.22 1.34
N ALA A 208 -6.37 7.57 0.32
CA ALA A 208 -6.52 6.76 -0.90
C ALA A 208 -5.22 6.62 -1.71
N PHE A 209 -5.14 5.57 -2.53
CA PHE A 209 -4.04 5.32 -3.47
C PHE A 209 -4.57 5.23 -4.92
N PRO A 210 -3.91 5.86 -5.92
CA PRO A 210 -2.80 6.80 -5.83
C PRO A 210 -3.27 8.23 -5.51
N TYR A 211 -2.33 9.11 -5.15
CA TYR A 211 -2.58 10.54 -5.02
C TYR A 211 -3.24 11.09 -6.30
N PRO A 212 -4.34 11.88 -6.20
CA PRO A 212 -4.97 12.47 -7.37
C PRO A 212 -3.94 13.30 -8.13
N VAL A 213 -3.74 12.94 -9.40
CA VAL A 213 -2.88 13.66 -10.32
C VAL A 213 -3.63 14.93 -10.71
N GLU A 214 -3.02 16.10 -10.50
CA GLU A 214 -3.56 17.37 -11.00
C GLU A 214 -3.90 17.21 -12.49
N GLU A 215 -5.17 17.40 -12.85
CA GLU A 215 -5.60 17.40 -14.25
C GLU A 215 -4.86 18.52 -14.99
N LYS A 216 -3.88 18.15 -15.82
CA LYS A 216 -3.19 19.08 -16.72
C LYS A 216 -4.22 19.71 -17.65
N LYS A 217 -4.58 20.97 -17.40
CA LYS A 217 -5.30 21.80 -18.38
C LYS A 217 -4.45 21.88 -19.65
N GLU A 218 -5.00 21.38 -20.75
CA GLU A 218 -4.39 21.39 -22.08
C GLU A 218 -3.98 22.82 -22.47
N LYS A 219 -2.73 22.98 -22.90
CA LYS A 219 -2.21 24.25 -23.42
C LYS A 219 -2.88 24.56 -24.76
N LYS A 220 -3.82 25.51 -24.79
CA LYS A 220 -4.15 26.22 -26.04
C LYS A 220 -2.92 27.01 -26.49
N GLN A 221 -2.37 26.64 -27.64
CA GLN A 221 -1.34 27.41 -28.33
C GLN A 221 -1.98 28.68 -28.92
N GLU A 222 -1.63 29.85 -28.39
CA GLU A 222 -1.95 31.13 -29.02
C GLU A 222 -0.91 31.46 -30.09
N GLN A 223 -1.38 31.52 -31.34
CA GLN A 223 -0.65 32.05 -32.49
C GLN A 223 -0.47 33.57 -32.32
N LYS A 224 0.78 34.05 -32.33
CA LYS A 224 1.11 35.47 -32.49
C LYS A 224 0.78 35.91 -33.92
N GLN A 225 -0.18 36.82 -34.07
CA GLN A 225 -0.30 37.67 -35.27
C GLN A 225 0.27 39.06 -34.96
N GLU A 226 1.29 39.44 -35.70
CA GLU A 226 1.81 40.81 -35.77
C GLU A 226 0.82 41.73 -36.50
N LYS A 227 0.68 42.97 -36.03
CA LYS A 227 0.01 44.05 -36.78
C LYS A 227 0.97 45.22 -37.04
N PRO A 228 0.91 45.88 -38.21
CA PRO A 228 1.81 46.98 -38.58
C PRO A 228 1.35 48.35 -38.04
N LYS A 229 2.32 49.27 -37.98
CA LYS A 229 2.24 50.70 -37.57
C LYS A 229 1.43 51.55 -38.56
N GLU A 230 0.71 52.57 -38.04
CA GLU A 230 0.88 53.99 -38.40
C GLU A 230 0.07 54.96 -37.49
N GLN A 231 0.58 56.19 -37.35
CA GLN A 231 0.18 57.29 -36.45
C GLN A 231 -0.85 58.27 -37.14
N PRO A 232 -1.09 59.51 -36.64
CA PRO A 232 -1.86 59.92 -35.44
C PRO A 232 -2.89 61.06 -35.76
N LYS A 233 -3.79 61.44 -34.80
CA LYS A 233 -4.11 62.86 -34.43
C LYS A 233 -5.24 63.04 -33.38
N GLN A 234 -4.83 63.65 -32.26
CA GLN A 234 -5.38 64.72 -31.39
C GLN A 234 -6.88 65.15 -31.30
N LYS A 235 -7.22 65.53 -30.04
CA LYS A 235 -8.26 66.45 -29.47
C LYS A 235 -9.70 65.89 -29.37
N GLU A 236 -10.52 66.10 -28.34
CA GLU A 236 -10.71 67.19 -27.36
C GLU A 236 -11.62 66.72 -26.17
N GLN A 237 -11.59 67.42 -25.02
CA GLN A 237 -12.56 67.34 -23.86
C GLN A 237 -13.87 68.12 -24.20
N PRO A 238 -15.02 68.12 -23.43
CA PRO A 238 -15.20 68.01 -21.95
C PRO A 238 -16.52 67.36 -21.37
N LYS A 239 -16.58 67.27 -20.02
CA LYS A 239 -17.69 67.35 -18.99
C LYS A 239 -19.18 67.31 -19.46
N GLN A 240 -20.23 66.85 -18.74
CA GLN A 240 -20.55 66.42 -17.35
C GLN A 240 -22.04 65.94 -17.28
N GLN A 241 -22.46 65.42 -16.10
CA GLN A 241 -23.83 65.09 -15.59
C GLN A 241 -24.28 63.62 -15.80
N GLU A 242 -24.79 62.84 -14.83
CA GLU A 242 -25.14 63.00 -13.41
C GLU A 242 -25.27 61.59 -12.75
N GLN A 243 -25.26 61.53 -11.41
CA GLN A 243 -25.20 60.40 -10.44
C GLN A 243 -26.52 59.57 -10.26
N PRO A 244 -26.69 58.61 -9.29
CA PRO A 244 -25.79 57.65 -8.60
C PRO A 244 -26.32 56.17 -8.42
N LYS A 245 -25.35 55.22 -8.35
CA LYS A 245 -25.10 54.01 -7.49
C LYS A 245 -26.21 53.34 -6.60
N PRO A 246 -26.12 52.01 -6.31
CA PRO A 246 -24.91 51.37 -5.73
C PRO A 246 -24.44 50.02 -6.29
N LYS A 247 -23.10 49.93 -6.46
CA LYS A 247 -22.30 48.70 -6.42
C LYS A 247 -21.90 48.43 -4.97
N ALA A 248 -22.08 47.19 -4.50
CA ALA A 248 -21.38 46.68 -3.32
C ALA A 248 -19.95 46.28 -3.73
N GLN A 249 -19.01 46.53 -2.84
CA GLN A 249 -17.57 46.49 -3.03
C GLN A 249 -17.04 45.05 -3.13
N GLU A 250 -16.16 44.85 -4.11
CA GLU A 250 -15.14 43.81 -4.11
C GLU A 250 -14.07 44.22 -3.08
N GLU A 251 -13.76 43.32 -2.15
CA GLU A 251 -12.54 43.39 -1.36
C GLU A 251 -11.50 42.42 -1.93
N ASP A 252 -10.33 43.03 -2.09
CA ASP A 252 -9.04 42.58 -2.57
C ASP A 252 -8.35 41.74 -1.49
N ASP A 253 -7.89 40.52 -1.82
CA ASP A 253 -6.75 39.88 -1.15
C ASP A 253 -6.22 38.72 -2.01
N ASP A 254 -5.48 39.05 -3.07
CA ASP A 254 -4.75 38.08 -3.88
C ASP A 254 -3.33 37.92 -3.32
N GLN A 255 -3.18 37.05 -2.31
CA GLN A 255 -1.87 36.64 -1.81
C GLN A 255 -1.43 35.28 -2.39
N PRO A 256 -0.20 35.18 -2.93
CA PRO A 256 0.30 33.95 -3.53
C PRO A 256 0.58 32.87 -2.48
N LYS A 257 -0.14 31.74 -2.53
CA LYS A 257 0.24 30.54 -1.78
C LYS A 257 1.53 29.94 -2.36
N LYS A 258 2.62 30.08 -1.61
CA LYS A 258 3.94 29.44 -1.82
C LYS A 258 3.79 27.94 -2.05
N LYS A 259 4.54 27.38 -3.01
CA LYS A 259 4.93 25.96 -3.02
C LYS A 259 5.54 25.64 -1.66
N GLU A 260 5.01 24.64 -0.94
CA GLU A 260 5.71 24.13 0.25
C GLU A 260 7.06 23.56 -0.21
N VAL A 261 8.12 24.28 0.14
CA VAL A 261 9.50 23.83 -0.05
C VAL A 261 9.77 22.76 1.02
N ASN A 262 10.31 21.59 0.65
CA ASN A 262 10.66 20.58 1.65
C ASN A 262 11.65 21.20 2.65
N PRO A 263 11.47 21.04 3.97
CA PRO A 263 12.37 21.63 4.97
C PRO A 263 13.87 21.31 4.73
N LEU A 264 14.17 20.16 4.12
CA LEU A 264 15.54 19.74 3.78
C LEU A 264 16.12 20.50 2.57
N ASP A 265 15.29 21.04 1.66
CA ASP A 265 15.72 21.93 0.56
C ASP A 265 16.14 23.31 1.07
N LEU A 266 15.68 23.71 2.27
CA LEU A 266 16.00 24.99 2.90
C LEU A 266 17.32 24.97 3.68
N LEU A 267 17.95 23.79 3.81
CA LEU A 267 19.22 23.65 4.51
C LEU A 267 20.38 24.26 3.69
N PRO A 268 21.42 24.81 4.37
CA PRO A 268 22.57 25.43 3.68
C PRO A 268 23.21 24.46 2.68
N PRO A 269 23.58 24.90 1.47
CA PRO A 269 24.10 24.02 0.42
C PRO A 269 25.30 23.20 0.91
N SER A 270 25.34 21.93 0.53
CA SER A 270 26.39 20.99 0.92
C SER A 270 27.30 20.69 -0.28
N THR A 271 28.58 20.46 -0.01
CA THR A 271 29.53 20.01 -1.02
C THR A 271 29.35 18.53 -1.39
N PHE A 272 28.61 17.77 -0.58
CA PHE A 272 28.32 16.36 -0.81
C PHE A 272 27.02 16.16 -1.59
N ASN A 273 27.13 15.49 -2.75
CA ASN A 273 25.99 15.10 -3.58
C ASN A 273 25.68 13.61 -3.40
N ILE A 274 24.52 13.32 -2.80
CA ILE A 274 24.10 11.95 -2.53
C ILE A 274 23.82 11.13 -3.79
N ASP A 275 23.34 11.75 -4.87
CA ASP A 275 23.01 11.03 -6.11
C ASP A 275 24.28 10.57 -6.83
N ASP A 276 25.33 11.41 -6.81
CA ASP A 276 26.64 11.05 -7.33
C ASP A 276 27.29 9.95 -6.46
N TYR A 277 27.17 10.06 -5.13
CA TYR A 277 27.66 9.02 -4.23
C TYR A 277 26.93 7.68 -4.45
N LYS A 278 25.59 7.67 -4.58
CA LYS A 278 24.82 6.46 -4.89
C LYS A 278 25.27 5.82 -6.21
N ARG A 279 25.54 6.63 -7.25
CA ARG A 279 26.07 6.13 -8.53
C ARG A 279 27.45 5.47 -8.36
N ILE A 280 28.35 6.09 -7.59
CA ILE A 280 29.67 5.52 -7.29
C ILE A 280 29.53 4.21 -6.50
N PHE A 281 28.69 4.21 -5.47
CA PHE A 281 28.46 3.06 -4.60
C PHE A 281 28.06 1.80 -5.39
N PHE A 282 27.15 1.94 -6.37
CA PHE A 282 26.71 0.80 -7.19
C PHE A 282 27.68 0.44 -8.34
N ALA A 283 28.62 1.32 -8.68
CA ALA A 283 29.62 1.07 -9.73
C ALA A 283 30.87 0.37 -9.19
N GLU A 284 31.27 0.68 -7.96
CA GLU A 284 32.43 0.09 -7.29
C GLU A 284 32.05 -1.22 -6.59
N LYS A 285 32.80 -2.28 -6.87
CA LYS A 285 32.55 -3.62 -6.34
C LYS A 285 33.09 -3.80 -4.93
N ASP A 286 34.09 -2.99 -4.56
CA ASP A 286 34.65 -2.98 -3.22
C ASP A 286 33.85 -2.03 -2.30
N ILE A 287 32.93 -2.62 -1.52
CA ILE A 287 32.08 -1.85 -0.60
C ILE A 287 32.91 -1.21 0.52
N GLN A 288 34.03 -1.81 0.93
CA GLN A 288 34.93 -1.23 1.93
C GLN A 288 35.49 0.10 1.42
N LYS A 289 36.01 0.10 0.19
CA LYS A 289 36.51 1.30 -0.48
C LYS A 289 35.43 2.36 -0.72
N ASN A 290 34.18 1.93 -0.99
CA ASN A 290 33.04 2.85 -1.05
C ASN A 290 32.79 3.56 0.27
N MET A 291 32.87 2.84 1.40
CA MET A 291 32.70 3.45 2.72
C MET A 291 33.82 4.42 3.07
N GLU A 292 35.07 4.09 2.73
CA GLU A 292 36.19 5.03 2.88
C GLU A 292 35.95 6.31 2.06
N THR A 293 35.46 6.16 0.83
CA THR A 293 35.07 7.29 -0.03
C THR A 293 33.96 8.11 0.62
N LEU A 294 32.94 7.49 1.20
CA LEU A 294 31.89 8.19 1.94
C LEU A 294 32.48 9.05 3.07
N PHE A 295 33.28 8.46 3.95
CA PHE A 295 33.84 9.19 5.09
C PHE A 295 34.81 10.30 4.67
N SER A 296 35.44 10.20 3.50
CA SER A 296 36.32 11.25 2.96
C SER A 296 35.58 12.39 2.27
N THR A 297 34.35 12.16 1.80
CA THR A 297 33.58 13.10 0.96
C THR A 297 32.34 13.67 1.64
N VAL A 298 31.81 12.98 2.65
CA VAL A 298 30.59 13.38 3.34
C VAL A 298 30.82 14.69 4.11
N ASP A 299 29.98 15.68 3.82
CA ASP A 299 29.94 16.93 4.55
C ASP A 299 29.01 16.79 5.75
N LEU A 300 29.60 16.60 6.94
CA LEU A 300 28.87 16.35 8.19
C LEU A 300 28.13 17.58 8.74
N ASN A 301 28.37 18.77 8.17
CA ASN A 301 27.56 19.95 8.48
C ASN A 301 26.23 19.91 7.71
N GLY A 302 26.24 19.27 6.54
CA GLY A 302 25.08 19.09 5.69
C GLY A 302 24.40 17.73 5.84
N TRP A 303 25.10 16.70 6.29
CA TRP A 303 24.62 15.32 6.31
C TRP A 303 24.92 14.66 7.64
N SER A 304 24.14 13.66 7.99
CA SER A 304 24.39 12.88 9.20
C SER A 304 24.18 11.40 8.97
N LEU A 305 24.95 10.62 9.72
CA LEU A 305 24.95 9.16 9.70
C LEU A 305 24.29 8.66 10.99
N TRP A 306 23.49 7.61 10.88
CA TRP A 306 22.64 7.13 11.96
C TRP A 306 22.57 5.61 11.98
N PHE A 307 22.62 5.04 13.18
CA PHE A 307 22.05 3.73 13.44
C PHE A 307 20.57 3.90 13.76
N VAL A 308 19.76 3.07 13.14
CA VAL A 308 18.33 3.01 13.40
C VAL A 308 18.01 1.62 13.91
N LYS A 309 17.45 1.54 15.12
CA LYS A 309 17.02 0.29 15.75
C LYS A 309 15.53 0.34 16.06
N TYR A 310 14.81 -0.71 15.70
CA TYR A 310 13.40 -0.86 16.09
C TYR A 310 13.28 -1.50 17.47
N ASN A 311 12.54 -0.85 18.34
CA ASN A 311 12.15 -1.34 19.65
C ASN A 311 10.89 -2.19 19.51
N LYS A 312 11.09 -3.49 19.28
CA LYS A 312 10.02 -4.49 19.17
C LYS A 312 9.27 -4.67 20.49
N SER A 313 7.97 -4.94 20.39
CA SER A 313 7.15 -5.44 21.50
C SER A 313 7.40 -6.93 21.77
N GLU A 314 6.94 -7.45 22.91
CA GLU A 314 7.16 -8.85 23.33
C GLU A 314 6.69 -9.92 22.33
N ASN A 315 5.78 -9.56 21.41
CA ASN A 315 5.21 -10.48 20.44
C ASN A 315 5.80 -10.35 19.02
N GLU A 316 6.72 -9.42 18.81
CA GLU A 316 7.35 -9.16 17.52
C GLU A 316 8.74 -9.81 17.45
N GLY A 317 9.27 -10.01 16.22
CA GLY A 317 10.57 -10.66 16.02
C GLY A 317 10.56 -12.19 16.15
N LYS A 318 9.39 -12.82 16.35
CA LYS A 318 9.28 -14.28 16.55
C LYS A 318 9.38 -15.11 15.27
N LYS A 319 9.03 -14.51 14.13
CA LYS A 319 9.04 -15.16 12.81
C LYS A 319 9.64 -14.26 11.76
N LEU A 320 10.55 -14.80 10.94
CA LEU A 320 11.28 -14.06 9.92
C LEU A 320 10.34 -13.44 8.89
N ILE A 321 9.36 -14.20 8.44
CA ILE A 321 8.36 -13.70 7.47
C ILE A 321 7.58 -12.51 8.04
N LEU A 322 7.12 -12.59 9.30
CA LEU A 322 6.39 -11.48 9.94
C LEU A 322 7.29 -10.25 10.17
N THR A 323 8.54 -10.49 10.55
CA THR A 323 9.51 -9.41 10.80
C THR A 323 9.93 -8.73 9.49
N ASN A 324 10.06 -9.49 8.41
CA ASN A 324 10.27 -8.97 7.06
C ASN A 324 9.10 -8.12 6.57
N ASN A 325 7.86 -8.53 6.86
CA ASN A 325 6.68 -7.75 6.53
C ASN A 325 6.64 -6.43 7.31
N LEU A 326 7.04 -6.45 8.58
CA LEU A 326 7.16 -5.25 9.42
C LEU A 326 8.22 -4.28 8.86
N MET A 327 9.40 -4.79 8.50
CA MET A 327 10.47 -4.03 7.86
C MET A 327 10.00 -3.36 6.56
N LYS A 328 9.43 -4.16 5.64
CA LYS A 328 8.97 -3.66 4.33
C LYS A 328 7.84 -2.65 4.47
N GLY A 329 6.93 -2.84 5.42
CA GLY A 329 5.86 -1.89 5.70
C GLY A 329 6.41 -0.51 6.09
N PHE A 330 7.40 -0.49 6.98
CA PHE A 330 8.05 0.74 7.42
C PHE A 330 8.86 1.42 6.29
N ILE A 331 9.71 0.68 5.57
CA ILE A 331 10.60 1.25 4.54
C ILE A 331 9.83 1.76 3.32
N ASN A 332 8.80 1.03 2.87
CA ASN A 332 8.19 1.27 1.55
C ASN A 332 6.90 2.09 1.57
N GLN A 333 6.11 2.10 2.66
CA GLN A 333 4.76 2.67 2.60
C GLN A 333 4.69 4.16 2.95
N ARG A 334 5.70 4.75 3.63
CA ARG A 334 5.60 6.13 4.16
C ARG A 334 6.87 6.97 4.15
N LEU A 335 8.07 6.38 4.21
CA LEU A 335 9.31 7.14 3.99
C LEU A 335 9.49 7.54 2.51
N ASP A 336 8.78 6.90 1.58
CA ASP A 336 9.14 6.92 0.16
C ASP A 336 8.84 8.23 -0.59
N GLN A 337 7.76 8.95 -0.27
CA GLN A 337 7.14 9.92 -1.20
C GLN A 337 8.04 11.03 -1.75
N ASN A 338 9.10 11.44 -1.04
CA ASN A 338 10.14 12.35 -1.54
C ASN A 338 11.46 12.29 -0.72
N PHE A 339 11.63 11.31 0.18
CA PHE A 339 12.78 11.27 1.09
C PHE A 339 14.02 10.61 0.45
N ARG A 340 13.83 9.75 -0.56
CA ARG A 340 14.92 9.06 -1.27
C ARG A 340 15.97 10.02 -1.82
N LYS A 341 15.58 11.20 -2.30
CA LYS A 341 16.53 12.24 -2.75
C LYS A 341 17.41 12.83 -1.63
N TYR A 342 17.05 12.61 -0.36
CA TYR A 342 17.78 13.14 0.80
C TYR A 342 18.38 12.05 1.68
N ALA A 343 18.25 10.78 1.30
CA ALA A 343 18.70 9.68 2.15
C ALA A 343 19.23 8.49 1.36
N PHE A 344 20.12 7.75 2.00
CA PHE A 344 20.62 6.47 1.55
C PHE A 344 20.84 5.58 2.77
N GLY A 345 20.33 4.37 2.76
CA GLY A 345 20.43 3.50 3.93
C GLY A 345 20.42 2.02 3.56
N ILE A 346 20.96 1.22 4.47
CA ILE A 346 20.75 -0.22 4.51
C ILE A 346 20.02 -0.55 5.80
N HIS A 347 18.97 -1.34 5.69
CA HIS A 347 18.15 -1.73 6.84
C HIS A 347 17.72 -3.19 6.68
N GLY A 348 17.67 -3.92 7.79
CA GLY A 348 17.58 -5.37 7.73
C GLY A 348 16.97 -6.02 8.97
N VAL A 349 16.65 -7.30 8.81
CA VAL A 349 16.35 -8.24 9.90
C VAL A 349 17.62 -8.96 10.29
N TYR A 350 17.93 -8.96 11.58
CA TYR A 350 19.11 -9.60 12.16
C TYR A 350 18.72 -10.57 13.28
N GLY A 351 19.51 -11.63 13.48
CA GLY A 351 19.34 -12.62 14.53
C GLY A 351 18.66 -13.92 14.05
N ASP A 352 18.16 -14.69 15.01
CA ASP A 352 17.54 -16.00 14.77
C ASP A 352 16.13 -16.03 15.33
N GLU A 353 15.22 -16.80 14.73
CA GLU A 353 13.91 -17.03 15.33
C GLU A 353 14.05 -17.70 16.72
N PRO A 354 13.33 -17.24 17.75
CA PRO A 354 12.27 -16.22 17.77
C PRO A 354 12.75 -14.82 18.21
N ASN A 355 14.05 -14.55 18.14
CA ASN A 355 14.72 -13.35 18.66
C ASN A 355 15.24 -12.44 17.53
N LEU A 356 14.42 -12.16 16.52
CA LEU A 356 14.80 -11.30 15.41
C LEU A 356 14.73 -9.81 15.78
N GLU A 357 15.62 -9.00 15.23
CA GLU A 357 15.71 -7.56 15.43
C GLU A 357 15.72 -6.81 14.10
N LEU A 358 15.18 -5.58 14.09
CA LEU A 358 15.23 -4.70 12.94
C LEU A 358 16.21 -3.57 13.21
N ARG A 359 17.23 -3.47 12.36
CA ARG A 359 18.31 -2.49 12.52
C ARG A 359 18.86 -2.05 11.17
N GLY A 360 19.57 -0.93 11.14
CA GLY A 360 20.30 -0.51 9.95
C GLY A 360 21.13 0.74 10.11
N ALA A 361 21.87 1.05 9.05
CA ALA A 361 22.77 2.18 8.94
C ALA A 361 22.26 3.12 7.85
N TRP A 362 22.05 4.38 8.20
CA TRP A 362 21.42 5.39 7.37
C TRP A 362 22.28 6.65 7.26
N LEU A 363 22.21 7.28 6.10
CA LEU A 363 22.76 8.59 5.78
C LEU A 363 21.62 9.47 5.28
N TRP A 364 21.46 10.66 5.83
CA TRP A 364 20.47 11.62 5.30
C TRP A 364 20.89 13.07 5.46
N ARG A 365 20.20 13.94 4.72
CA ARG A 365 20.38 15.37 4.73
C ARG A 365 19.94 15.99 6.06
N GLY A 366 20.75 16.91 6.57
CA GLY A 366 20.56 17.58 7.85
C GLY A 366 21.32 16.88 8.98
N THR A 367 21.35 17.52 10.16
CA THR A 367 22.06 17.02 11.34
C THR A 367 21.16 16.32 12.36
N GLU A 368 19.85 16.41 12.16
CA GLU A 368 18.79 15.90 13.04
C GLU A 368 17.99 14.80 12.36
N VAL A 369 17.17 14.09 13.14
CA VAL A 369 16.19 13.15 12.57
C VAL A 369 15.17 13.93 11.71
N PRO A 370 15.02 13.61 10.41
CA PRO A 370 14.18 14.36 9.48
C PRO A 370 12.70 14.30 9.82
N LYS A 371 11.94 15.27 9.31
CA LYS A 371 10.48 15.32 9.51
C LYS A 371 9.80 14.06 8.96
N GLU A 372 10.30 13.54 7.84
CA GLU A 372 9.82 12.31 7.20
C GLU A 372 9.89 11.10 8.13
N TRP A 373 10.89 11.05 9.00
CA TRP A 373 10.99 10.06 10.06
C TRP A 373 10.07 10.36 11.24
N LYS A 374 10.02 11.62 11.69
CA LYS A 374 9.20 12.07 12.84
C LYS A 374 7.70 11.91 12.59
N ASP A 375 7.25 12.11 11.36
CA ASP A 375 5.85 11.98 10.96
C ASP A 375 5.46 10.50 10.71
N HIS A 376 6.44 9.59 10.74
CA HIS A 376 6.18 8.17 10.59
C HIS A 376 5.50 7.60 11.84
N VAL A 377 4.43 6.82 11.68
CA VAL A 377 3.69 6.23 12.83
C VAL A 377 4.50 5.24 13.67
N ALA A 378 5.61 4.74 13.11
CA ALA A 378 6.54 3.89 13.83
C ALA A 378 7.69 4.67 14.49
N TYR A 379 7.73 6.01 14.40
CA TYR A 379 8.82 6.84 14.93
C TYR A 379 9.12 6.54 16.40
N ASP A 380 8.09 6.48 17.24
CA ASP A 380 8.22 6.22 18.69
C ASP A 380 8.74 4.81 19.01
N TYR A 381 8.70 3.91 18.03
CA TYR A 381 9.24 2.55 18.14
C TYR A 381 10.66 2.45 17.55
N HIS A 382 11.26 3.54 17.11
CA HIS A 382 12.63 3.56 16.63
C HIS A 382 13.53 4.35 17.56
N GLN A 383 14.69 3.76 17.84
CA GLN A 383 15.81 4.46 18.44
C GLN A 383 16.75 4.93 17.32
N PHE A 384 17.04 6.23 17.33
CA PHE A 384 17.96 6.87 16.41
C PHE A 384 19.24 7.22 17.16
N ILE A 385 20.36 6.63 16.75
CA ILE A 385 21.67 6.88 17.36
C ILE A 385 22.54 7.53 16.29
N LYS A 386 22.90 8.80 16.49
CA LYS A 386 23.79 9.51 15.58
C LYS A 386 25.19 8.91 15.68
N VAL A 387 25.78 8.61 14.53
CA VAL A 387 27.12 8.02 14.43
C VAL A 387 28.14 9.13 14.65
N ASP A 388 29.03 8.93 15.62
CA ASP A 388 30.23 9.72 15.78
C ASP A 388 31.34 9.13 14.90
N VAL A 389 31.67 9.81 13.80
CA VAL A 389 32.72 9.38 12.87
C VAL A 389 34.13 9.41 13.47
N ASN A 390 34.32 10.11 14.59
CA ASN A 390 35.60 10.13 15.30
C ASN A 390 35.73 8.95 16.26
N ASN A 391 34.61 8.29 16.59
CA ASN A 391 34.62 7.05 17.34
C ASN A 391 34.90 5.88 16.38
N ALA A 392 36.08 5.27 16.52
CA ALA A 392 36.51 4.19 15.64
C ALA A 392 35.57 2.98 15.66
N GLU A 393 34.98 2.65 16.81
CA GLU A 393 34.06 1.52 16.95
C GLU A 393 32.73 1.80 16.22
N GLN A 394 32.16 3.00 16.39
CA GLN A 394 30.93 3.36 15.69
C GLN A 394 31.15 3.49 14.19
N LYS A 395 32.29 4.06 13.77
CA LYS A 395 32.66 4.15 12.36
C LYS A 395 32.78 2.76 11.73
N GLN A 396 33.48 1.84 12.39
CA GLN A 396 33.62 0.47 11.89
C GLN A 396 32.29 -0.28 11.90
N LEU A 397 31.47 -0.11 12.94
CA LEU A 397 30.14 -0.71 12.97
C LEU A 397 29.26 -0.21 11.82
N PHE A 398 29.34 1.08 11.49
CA PHE A 398 28.62 1.62 10.33
C PHE A 398 29.09 0.94 9.04
N VAL A 399 30.41 0.78 8.84
CA VAL A 399 30.97 0.04 7.70
C VAL A 399 30.47 -1.41 7.65
N ASP A 400 30.45 -2.10 8.79
CA ASP A 400 30.02 -3.50 8.89
C ASP A 400 28.59 -3.70 8.37
N TYR A 401 27.67 -2.78 8.66
CA TYR A 401 26.30 -2.81 8.12
C TYR A 401 26.27 -2.76 6.59
N TRP A 402 27.23 -2.09 5.95
CA TRP A 402 27.30 -1.99 4.49
C TRP A 402 28.16 -3.08 3.85
N VAL A 403 29.15 -3.64 4.53
CA VAL A 403 30.05 -4.65 3.93
C VAL A 403 29.51 -6.06 4.13
N LYS A 404 28.95 -6.36 5.30
CA LYS A 404 28.53 -7.71 5.69
C LYS A 404 27.09 -7.98 5.25
N GLN A 405 26.91 -8.22 3.95
CA GLN A 405 25.58 -8.31 3.33
C GLN A 405 25.13 -9.72 2.89
N GLU A 406 25.95 -10.74 3.10
CA GLU A 406 25.56 -12.11 2.75
C GLU A 406 24.52 -12.61 3.74
N GLU A 407 23.27 -12.76 3.28
CA GLU A 407 22.18 -13.31 4.09
C GLU A 407 22.56 -14.70 4.61
N ASP A 408 22.10 -15.01 5.83
CA ASP A 408 22.32 -16.24 6.59
C ASP A 408 23.77 -16.54 7.02
N THR A 409 24.74 -15.71 6.64
CA THR A 409 26.17 -15.92 6.95
C THR A 409 26.85 -14.70 7.58
N SER A 410 26.50 -13.50 7.14
CA SER A 410 27.05 -12.25 7.67
C SER A 410 26.55 -11.97 9.07
N VAL A 411 27.43 -11.49 9.95
CA VAL A 411 27.13 -11.18 11.34
C VAL A 411 27.48 -9.73 11.66
N VAL A 412 26.49 -8.98 12.15
CA VAL A 412 26.62 -7.58 12.58
C VAL A 412 26.12 -7.48 14.01
N GLU A 413 26.91 -6.88 14.91
CA GLU A 413 26.61 -6.82 16.36
C GLU A 413 26.29 -8.18 17.00
N GLY A 414 26.90 -9.26 16.51
CA GLY A 414 26.65 -10.62 16.99
C GLY A 414 25.33 -11.25 16.50
N LEU A 415 24.61 -10.59 15.57
CA LEU A 415 23.36 -11.07 15.00
C LEU A 415 23.53 -11.40 13.51
N THR A 416 23.07 -12.58 13.10
CA THR A 416 23.10 -13.04 11.71
C THR A 416 22.16 -12.20 10.84
N ALA A 417 22.63 -11.67 9.71
CA ALA A 417 21.79 -10.99 8.75
C ALA A 417 20.81 -11.99 8.10
N ARG A 418 19.51 -11.74 8.17
CA ARG A 418 18.47 -12.62 7.62
C ARG A 418 17.74 -12.05 6.42
N SER A 419 17.64 -10.73 6.35
CA SER A 419 17.10 -10.04 5.18
C SER A 419 17.58 -8.60 5.15
N LEU A 420 18.02 -8.12 3.98
CA LEU A 420 18.57 -6.76 3.84
C LEU A 420 17.86 -5.99 2.72
N ILE A 421 17.63 -4.70 2.95
CA ILE A 421 17.02 -3.80 1.98
C ILE A 421 17.82 -2.50 1.92
N TYR A 422 18.10 -2.06 0.69
CA TYR A 422 18.61 -0.72 0.42
C TYR A 422 17.45 0.28 0.29
N PHE A 423 17.56 1.38 1.01
CA PHE A 423 16.77 2.58 0.78
C PHE A 423 17.57 3.54 -0.10
N ARG A 424 17.12 3.74 -1.34
CA ARG A 424 17.80 4.54 -2.36
C ARG A 424 16.85 5.47 -3.07
#